data_AF-A0A443QTU1-F1
#
_entry.id   AF-A0A443QTU1-F1
#
_cell.length_a   1.000
_cell.length_b   1.000
_cell.length_c   1.000
_cell.angle_alpha   90.00
_cell.angle_beta   90.00
_cell.angle_gamma   90.00
#
_symmetry.space_group_name_H-M   'P 1'
#
loop_
_entity.id
_entity.type
_entity.pdbx_description
1 polymer ?
#
loop_
_entity_poly.entity_id
_entity_poly.type
_entity_poly.pdbx_seq_one_letter_code
_entity_poly.pdbx_strand_id
1 'polypeptide(L)'
;MLKSFLKWCSSSEEPEEDLSKIIAQTVQSRANADGSRKYPKSNKFSSTDRVLIKVYKVMSNMADSINISKNITERANLLFKQFHEGNKLKSRSHKAIAAACLYIACRQEGNFRTFKEICAVSNVSKCRIGRSF
;
A
#
# COMPACT_ATOMS: atom_id res chain seq x y z
N MET A 1 -16.24 -15.07 6.21
CA MET A 1 -15.24 -13.98 6.19
C MET A 1 -14.85 -13.59 4.77
N LEU A 2 -14.32 -14.50 3.93
CA LEU A 2 -14.03 -14.24 2.51
C LEU A 2 -15.23 -13.70 1.70
N LYS A 3 -16.45 -14.20 1.91
CA LYS A 3 -17.67 -13.71 1.22
C LYS A 3 -18.04 -12.26 1.60
N SER A 4 -17.84 -11.87 2.87
CA SER A 4 -18.06 -10.49 3.33
C SER A 4 -16.99 -9.56 2.77
N PHE A 5 -15.76 -10.05 2.62
CA PHE A 5 -14.64 -9.31 2.06
C PHE A 5 -14.73 -9.15 0.54
N LEU A 6 -15.16 -10.19 -0.19
CA LEU A 6 -15.49 -10.10 -1.62
C LEU A 6 -16.66 -9.13 -1.86
N LYS A 7 -17.70 -9.15 -1.01
CA LYS A 7 -18.81 -8.20 -1.10
C LYS A 7 -18.39 -6.75 -0.83
N TRP A 8 -17.41 -6.53 0.06
CA TRP A 8 -16.80 -5.22 0.27
C TRP A 8 -15.96 -4.78 -0.95
N CYS A 9 -15.18 -5.72 -1.54
CA CYS A 9 -14.41 -5.51 -2.76
C CYS A 9 -15.26 -5.16 -4.00
N SER A 10 -16.42 -5.79 -4.16
CA SER A 10 -17.34 -5.53 -5.29
C SER A 10 -18.09 -4.20 -5.18
N SER A 11 -18.06 -3.53 -4.03
CA SER A 11 -18.66 -2.19 -3.86
C SER A 11 -17.63 -1.06 -4.01
N SER A 12 -16.36 -1.36 -4.21
CA SER A 12 -15.27 -0.38 -4.29
C SER A 12 -14.85 -0.15 -5.74
N GLU A 13 -15.78 0.19 -6.62
CA GLU A 13 -15.45 0.81 -7.91
C GLU A 13 -15.05 2.29 -7.66
N GLU A 14 -14.05 2.75 -8.41
CA GLU A 14 -13.16 3.92 -8.26
C GLU A 14 -13.77 5.28 -7.85
N PRO A 15 -12.98 6.13 -7.15
CA PRO A 15 -12.33 7.21 -7.91
C PRO A 15 -10.80 7.31 -7.68
N GLU A 16 -10.07 7.21 -8.80
CA GLU A 16 -8.61 7.22 -8.99
C GLU A 16 -7.90 8.55 -8.60
N GLU A 17 -8.60 9.63 -8.29
CA GLU A 17 -8.01 10.97 -8.50
C GLU A 17 -7.20 11.59 -7.33
N ASP A 18 -7.21 11.02 -6.13
CA ASP A 18 -6.58 11.69 -4.96
C ASP A 18 -5.23 11.12 -4.51
N LEU A 19 -4.73 10.05 -5.14
CA LEU A 19 -3.42 9.47 -4.78
C LEU A 19 -2.23 10.24 -5.39
N SER A 20 -2.42 10.83 -6.58
CA SER A 20 -1.39 11.59 -7.29
C SER A 20 -0.84 12.77 -6.47
N LYS A 21 -1.71 13.46 -5.70
CA LYS A 21 -1.34 14.61 -4.86
C LYS A 21 -0.41 14.25 -3.70
N ILE A 22 -0.57 13.07 -3.10
CA ILE A 22 0.23 12.62 -1.94
C ILE A 22 1.58 12.08 -2.39
N ILE A 23 1.62 11.36 -3.52
CA ILE A 23 2.85 10.78 -4.08
C ILE A 23 3.74 11.87 -4.70
N ALA A 24 3.16 12.86 -5.39
CA ALA A 24 3.90 13.99 -5.98
C ALA A 24 4.72 14.76 -4.93
N GLN A 25 4.21 14.92 -3.72
CA GLN A 25 4.94 15.59 -2.61
C GLN A 25 6.21 14.82 -2.20
N THR A 26 6.24 13.50 -2.37
CA THR A 26 7.38 12.65 -1.98
C THR A 26 8.46 12.61 -3.07
N VAL A 27 8.07 12.68 -4.35
CA VAL A 27 9.00 12.66 -5.50
C VAL A 27 9.78 13.98 -5.64
N GLN A 28 9.24 15.10 -5.15
CA GLN A 28 9.89 16.43 -5.16
C GLN A 28 11.16 16.55 -4.31
N SER A 29 11.55 15.52 -3.56
CA SER A 29 12.75 15.57 -2.69
C SER A 29 14.05 15.12 -3.37
N ARG A 30 14.07 14.90 -4.70
CA ARG A 30 15.25 14.38 -5.43
C ARG A 30 16.00 15.40 -6.30
N ALA A 31 15.68 16.69 -6.24
CA ALA A 31 16.46 17.72 -6.91
C ALA A 31 16.85 18.82 -5.92
N ASN A 32 18.05 19.39 -6.14
CA ASN A 32 18.73 20.45 -5.37
C ASN A 32 19.67 19.93 -4.28
N ALA A 33 20.79 19.36 -4.73
CA ALA A 33 22.05 19.40 -4.01
C ALA A 33 22.79 20.69 -4.40
N ASP A 34 22.42 21.82 -3.78
CA ASP A 34 23.28 23.00 -3.60
C ASP A 34 22.62 23.92 -2.57
N GLY A 35 23.40 24.38 -1.58
CA GLY A 35 23.02 25.50 -0.71
C GLY A 35 22.24 25.15 0.56
N SER A 36 22.97 25.04 1.68
CA SER A 36 22.58 25.44 3.04
C SER A 36 21.09 25.47 3.41
N ARG A 37 20.59 24.46 4.15
CA ARG A 37 19.33 24.57 4.92
C ARG A 37 19.58 24.46 6.42
N LYS A 38 19.63 25.61 7.10
CA LYS A 38 19.78 25.76 8.56
C LYS A 38 18.52 25.46 9.39
N TYR A 39 17.44 24.94 8.80
CA TYR A 39 16.24 24.56 9.53
C TYR A 39 15.62 23.30 8.91
N PRO A 40 15.38 22.21 9.65
CA PRO A 40 14.54 21.14 9.15
C PRO A 40 13.14 21.74 8.93
N LYS A 41 12.69 21.77 7.67
CA LYS A 41 11.30 22.12 7.35
C LYS A 41 10.42 21.15 8.14
N SER A 42 9.67 21.65 9.12
CA SER A 42 8.72 20.88 9.91
C SER A 42 7.68 20.31 8.95
N ASN A 43 7.91 19.06 8.54
CA ASN A 43 7.04 18.34 7.63
C ASN A 43 5.78 18.01 8.46
N LYS A 44 4.71 18.79 8.28
CA LYS A 44 3.43 18.68 9.01
C LYS A 44 2.64 17.43 8.61
N PHE A 45 3.29 16.28 8.49
CA PHE A 45 2.61 15.02 8.26
C PHE A 45 2.13 14.47 9.59
N SER A 46 0.83 14.16 9.66
CA SER A 46 0.26 13.46 10.81
C SER A 46 1.01 12.14 11.03
N SER A 47 1.02 11.64 12.26
CA SER A 47 1.58 10.32 12.58
C SER A 47 0.98 9.21 11.70
N THR A 48 -0.30 9.37 11.33
CA THR A 48 -1.06 8.57 10.37
C THR A 48 -0.46 8.64 8.96
N ASP A 49 -0.23 9.84 8.42
CA ASP A 49 0.30 10.04 7.06
C ASP A 49 1.70 9.46 6.90
N ARG A 50 2.52 9.55 7.96
CA ARG A 50 3.85 8.94 7.98
C ARG A 50 3.79 7.42 7.88
N VAL A 51 2.76 6.79 8.41
CA VAL A 51 2.51 5.35 8.23
C VAL A 51 2.09 5.06 6.80
N LEU A 52 1.15 5.83 6.24
CA LEU A 52 0.69 5.67 4.86
C LEU A 52 1.85 5.77 3.86
N ILE A 53 2.69 6.82 3.96
CA ILE A 53 3.85 7.02 3.09
C ILE A 53 4.83 5.84 3.17
N LYS A 54 5.10 5.35 4.39
CA LYS A 54 5.97 4.17 4.58
C LYS A 54 5.39 2.94 3.90
N VAL A 55 4.09 2.72 4.02
CA VAL A 55 3.44 1.53 3.47
C VAL A 55 3.38 1.60 1.94
N TYR A 56 3.00 2.74 1.35
CA TYR A 56 2.98 2.91 -0.11
C TYR A 56 4.35 2.69 -0.74
N LYS A 57 5.42 3.12 -0.07
CA LYS A 57 6.79 2.82 -0.51
C LYS A 57 7.09 1.33 -0.48
N VAL A 58 6.67 0.62 0.57
CA VAL A 58 6.84 -0.84 0.64
C VAL A 58 6.01 -1.53 -0.44
N MET A 59 4.77 -1.10 -0.68
CA MET A 59 3.90 -1.65 -1.71
C MET A 59 4.47 -1.47 -3.12
N SER A 60 4.98 -0.28 -3.43
CA SER A 60 5.62 0.00 -4.72
C SER A 60 6.85 -0.89 -4.92
N ASN A 61 7.73 -0.96 -3.92
CA ASN A 61 8.91 -1.84 -3.98
C ASN A 61 8.52 -3.32 -4.14
N MET A 62 7.44 -3.76 -3.47
CA MET A 62 6.95 -5.13 -3.61
C MET A 62 6.44 -5.37 -5.03
N ALA A 63 5.62 -4.46 -5.57
CA ALA A 63 5.08 -4.55 -6.92
C ALA A 63 6.17 -4.57 -8.00
N ASP A 64 7.20 -3.73 -7.86
CA ASP A 64 8.36 -3.69 -8.75
C ASP A 64 9.11 -5.04 -8.76
N SER A 65 9.26 -5.67 -7.59
CA SER A 65 9.97 -6.95 -7.46
C SER A 65 9.27 -8.13 -8.16
N ILE A 66 7.94 -8.08 -8.28
CA ILE A 66 7.13 -9.11 -8.95
C ILE A 66 6.55 -8.65 -10.30
N ASN A 67 7.07 -7.55 -10.85
CA ASN A 67 6.66 -6.95 -12.12
C ASN A 67 5.13 -6.86 -12.25
N ILE A 68 4.49 -6.26 -11.25
CA ILE A 68 3.06 -5.96 -11.28
C ILE A 68 2.83 -4.61 -11.96
N SER A 69 1.73 -4.48 -12.71
CA SER A 69 1.34 -3.22 -13.34
C SER A 69 1.05 -2.13 -12.30
N LYS A 70 1.32 -0.86 -12.65
CA LYS A 70 1.07 0.29 -11.79
C LYS A 70 -0.41 0.41 -11.40
N ASN A 71 -1.33 0.08 -12.32
CA ASN A 71 -2.77 0.05 -12.08
C ASN A 71 -3.15 -0.80 -10.84
N ILE A 72 -2.59 -2.01 -10.75
CA ILE A 72 -2.83 -2.92 -9.62
C ILE A 72 -2.26 -2.35 -8.31
N THR A 73 -1.12 -1.65 -8.40
CA THR A 73 -0.45 -1.06 -7.24
C THR A 73 -1.26 0.13 -6.70
N GLU A 74 -1.81 0.95 -7.58
CA GLU A 74 -2.70 2.08 -7.25
C GLU A 74 -3.98 1.58 -6.58
N ARG A 75 -4.64 0.57 -7.18
CA ARG A 75 -5.79 -0.13 -6.58
C ARG A 75 -5.49 -0.65 -5.17
N ALA A 76 -4.33 -1.28 -4.99
CA ALA A 76 -3.92 -1.80 -3.69
C ALA A 76 -3.68 -0.68 -2.66
N ASN A 77 -3.16 0.48 -3.08
CA ASN A 77 -2.97 1.64 -2.20
C ASN A 77 -4.31 2.22 -1.73
N LEU A 78 -5.31 2.29 -2.61
CA LEU A 78 -6.68 2.72 -2.26
C LEU A 78 -7.30 1.80 -1.20
N LEU A 79 -7.19 0.48 -1.39
CA LEU A 79 -7.67 -0.51 -0.42
C LEU A 79 -6.97 -0.35 0.93
N PHE A 80 -5.67 -0.06 0.94
CA PHE A 80 -4.93 0.15 2.19
C PHE A 80 -5.41 1.41 2.92
N LYS A 81 -5.67 2.51 2.21
CA LYS A 81 -6.18 3.76 2.80
C LYS A 81 -7.54 3.54 3.47
N GLN A 82 -8.49 2.94 2.75
CA GLN A 82 -9.82 2.62 3.28
C GLN A 82 -9.74 1.70 4.50
N PHE A 83 -8.86 0.70 4.45
CA PHE A 83 -8.65 -0.21 5.59
C PHE A 83 -8.01 0.49 6.79
N HIS A 84 -7.14 1.47 6.54
CA HIS A 84 -6.48 2.28 7.58
C HIS A 84 -7.46 3.20 8.29
N GLU A 85 -8.32 3.89 7.54
CA GLU A 85 -9.37 4.77 8.09
C GLU A 85 -10.41 3.98 8.92
N GLY A 86 -10.70 2.74 8.52
CA GLY A 86 -11.59 1.84 9.27
C GLY A 86 -11.03 1.28 10.58
N ASN A 87 -9.81 1.66 11.02
CA ASN A 87 -9.16 1.25 12.27
C ASN A 87 -9.04 -0.27 12.52
N LYS A 88 -9.15 -1.12 11.48
CA LYS A 88 -9.04 -2.59 11.59
C LYS A 88 -7.60 -3.11 11.73
N LEU A 89 -6.65 -2.22 12.00
CA LEU A 89 -5.20 -2.46 11.99
C LEU A 89 -4.61 -2.91 13.33
N LYS A 90 -5.34 -2.74 14.44
CA LYS A 90 -4.76 -2.68 15.81
C LYS A 90 -3.95 -3.91 16.25
N SER A 91 -4.14 -5.08 15.62
CA SER A 91 -3.43 -6.33 15.94
C SER A 91 -2.54 -6.85 14.80
N ARG A 92 -2.45 -6.14 13.67
CA ARG A 92 -1.81 -6.66 12.45
C ARG A 92 -0.65 -5.78 11.98
N SER A 93 0.37 -6.43 11.41
CA SER A 93 1.53 -5.75 10.86
C SER A 93 1.15 -5.03 9.56
N HIS A 94 1.53 -3.75 9.41
CA HIS A 94 1.30 -2.98 8.19
C HIS A 94 1.85 -3.68 6.94
N LYS A 95 2.99 -4.37 7.04
CA LYS A 95 3.55 -5.17 5.93
C LYS A 95 2.67 -6.36 5.55
N ALA A 96 2.07 -7.03 6.52
CA ALA A 96 1.17 -8.16 6.27
C ALA A 96 -0.13 -7.71 5.59
N ILE A 97 -0.64 -6.55 6.00
CA ILE A 97 -1.84 -5.94 5.40
C ILE A 97 -1.53 -5.44 4.00
N ALA A 98 -0.39 -4.78 3.78
CA ALA A 98 0.07 -4.37 2.45
C ALA A 98 0.17 -5.55 1.48
N ALA A 99 0.76 -6.67 1.92
CA ALA A 99 0.83 -7.90 1.14
C ALA A 99 -0.56 -8.50 0.85
N ALA A 100 -1.49 -8.42 1.80
CA ALA A 100 -2.87 -8.87 1.61
C ALA A 100 -3.64 -7.99 0.61
N CYS A 101 -3.53 -6.66 0.71
CA CYS A 101 -4.12 -5.71 -0.23
C CYS A 101 -3.60 -5.93 -1.66
N LEU A 102 -2.29 -6.15 -1.80
CA LEU A 102 -1.68 -6.43 -3.10
C LEU A 102 -2.20 -7.75 -3.70
N TYR A 103 -2.32 -8.80 -2.90
CA TYR A 103 -2.89 -10.08 -3.36
C TYR A 103 -4.34 -9.94 -3.83
N ILE A 104 -5.15 -9.16 -3.13
CA ILE A 104 -6.55 -8.91 -3.50
C ILE A 104 -6.64 -8.14 -4.81
N ALA A 105 -5.88 -7.04 -4.94
CA ALA A 105 -5.86 -6.25 -6.17
C ALA A 105 -5.42 -7.10 -7.39
N CYS A 106 -4.42 -7.96 -7.22
CA CYS A 106 -4.00 -8.91 -8.25
C CYS A 106 -5.14 -9.86 -8.69
N ARG A 107 -5.98 -10.30 -7.75
CA ARG A 107 -7.13 -11.17 -8.08
C ARG A 107 -8.25 -10.43 -8.78
N GLN A 108 -8.46 -9.15 -8.48
CA GLN A 108 -9.48 -8.33 -9.14
C GLN A 108 -9.12 -8.07 -10.60
N GLU A 109 -7.85 -7.76 -10.86
CA GLU A 109 -7.33 -7.40 -12.19
C GLU A 109 -6.98 -8.62 -13.07
N GLY A 110 -7.31 -9.85 -12.65
CA GLY A 110 -7.05 -11.08 -13.39
C GLY A 110 -5.57 -11.50 -13.47
N ASN A 111 -4.65 -10.75 -12.87
CA ASN A 111 -3.21 -11.03 -12.82
C ASN A 111 -2.86 -11.89 -11.59
N PHE A 112 -3.22 -13.16 -11.63
CA PHE A 112 -3.07 -14.05 -10.48
C PHE A 112 -1.59 -14.38 -10.18
N ARG A 113 -1.03 -13.69 -9.17
CA ARG A 113 0.26 -14.05 -8.57
C ARG A 113 0.08 -15.08 -7.46
N THR A 114 1.04 -15.98 -7.32
CA THR A 114 0.99 -17.02 -6.30
C THR A 114 1.25 -16.44 -4.92
N PHE A 115 0.63 -17.02 -3.90
CA PHE A 115 0.87 -16.63 -2.51
C PHE A 115 2.35 -16.80 -2.09
N LYS A 116 3.08 -17.70 -2.75
CA LYS A 116 4.52 -17.93 -2.52
C LYS A 116 5.36 -16.72 -2.96
N GLU A 117 5.06 -16.12 -4.11
CA GLU A 117 5.75 -14.93 -4.61
C GLU A 117 5.56 -13.74 -3.67
N ILE A 118 4.32 -13.51 -3.22
CA ILE A 118 4.02 -12.41 -2.29
C ILE A 118 4.68 -12.62 -0.93
N CYS A 119 4.73 -13.86 -0.43
CA CYS A 119 5.46 -14.16 0.81
C CYS A 119 6.97 -13.93 0.66
N ALA A 120 7.55 -14.29 -0.48
CA ALA A 120 8.98 -14.13 -0.73
C ALA A 120 9.38 -12.64 -0.73
N VAL A 121 8.58 -11.76 -1.32
CA VAL A 121 8.90 -10.33 -1.40
C VAL A 121 8.54 -9.56 -0.14
N SER A 122 7.45 -9.92 0.55
CA SER A 122 7.05 -9.23 1.78
C SER A 122 7.92 -9.61 2.99
N ASN A 123 8.68 -10.71 2.92
CA ASN A 123 9.40 -11.33 4.03
C ASN A 123 8.51 -11.56 5.28
N VAL A 124 7.19 -11.73 5.05
CA VAL A 124 6.19 -12.00 6.08
C VAL A 124 5.81 -13.48 6.01
N SER A 125 5.75 -14.14 7.17
CA SER A 125 5.38 -15.55 7.22
C SER A 125 3.94 -15.79 6.71
N LYS A 126 3.75 -16.90 5.98
CA LYS A 126 2.45 -17.34 5.43
C LYS A 126 1.30 -17.24 6.43
N CYS A 127 1.56 -17.63 7.68
CA CYS A 127 0.58 -17.59 8.78
C CYS A 127 0.08 -16.17 9.08
N ARG A 128 0.95 -15.15 8.97
CA ARG A 128 0.58 -13.75 9.25
C ARG A 128 -0.26 -13.13 8.15
N ILE A 129 0.03 -13.45 6.89
CA ILE A 129 -0.79 -12.96 5.77
C ILE A 129 -2.13 -13.70 5.75
N GLY A 130 -2.14 -15.02 6.00
CA GLY A 130 -3.38 -15.81 6.11
C GLY A 130 -4.33 -15.32 7.21
N ARG A 131 -3.79 -14.86 8.36
CA ARG A 131 -4.58 -14.22 9.42
C ARG A 131 -5.07 -12.81 9.06
N SER A 132 -4.56 -12.21 7.99
CA SER A 132 -4.89 -10.85 7.56
C SER A 132 -6.06 -10.80 6.57
N PHE A 133 -6.36 -11.93 5.90
CA PHE A 133 -7.54 -12.16 5.06
C PHE A 133 -8.81 -12.50 5.86
#